data_AF-F2F4M2-F1
#
_entry.id   AF-F2F4M2-F1
#
_cell.length_a   1.000
_cell.length_b   1.000
_cell.length_c   1.000
_cell.angle_alpha   90.00
_cell.angle_beta   90.00
_cell.angle_gamma   90.00
#
_symmetry.space_group_name_H-M   'P 1'
#
loop_
_entity.id
_entity.type
_entity.pdbx_description
1 polymer ?
#
loop_
_entity_poly.entity_id
_entity_poly.type
_entity_poly.pdbx_seq_one_letter_code
_entity_poly.pdbx_strand_id
1 'polypeptide(L)'
;MIDEFIAQIDEKWHGAFIKLMEAIDENLPPGFEKSIDRNMITYNVPLTTYPKGYHVTRNTPLPFLALAPQKRHIGLYHMGIYSNPELLKWFQEAYAEAVPTKLNMGKSCIRWTSTKHIPYELIGELSKKMSVEQWIAAYENEIQK
;
A
#
# COMPACT_ATOMS: atom_id res chain seq x y z
N MET A 1 -9.72 16.55 -7.82
CA MET A 1 -9.83 15.13 -7.40
C MET A 1 -8.85 14.76 -6.29
N ILE A 2 -7.53 14.67 -6.53
CA ILE A 2 -6.57 14.34 -5.46
C ILE A 2 -6.41 15.49 -4.46
N ASP A 3 -6.31 16.74 -4.94
CA ASP A 3 -6.18 17.90 -4.05
C ASP A 3 -7.43 18.09 -3.16
N GLU A 4 -8.62 17.89 -3.74
CA GLU A 4 -9.90 17.91 -3.01
C GLU A 4 -10.01 16.78 -1.99
N PHE A 5 -9.41 15.62 -2.27
CA PHE A 5 -9.32 14.52 -1.32
C PHE A 5 -8.36 14.86 -0.18
N ILE A 6 -7.18 15.39 -0.49
CA ILE A 6 -6.20 15.81 0.52
C ILE A 6 -6.81 16.88 1.43
N ALA A 7 -7.56 17.84 0.87
CA ALA A 7 -8.23 18.89 1.64
C ALA A 7 -9.25 18.36 2.68
N GLN A 8 -9.77 17.13 2.50
CA GLN A 8 -10.68 16.47 3.45
C GLN A 8 -9.94 15.72 4.57
N ILE A 9 -8.62 15.52 4.42
CA ILE A 9 -7.78 14.91 5.45
C ILE A 9 -7.53 15.96 6.55
N ASP A 10 -7.39 15.52 7.80
CA ASP A 10 -6.92 16.38 8.89
C ASP A 10 -5.53 16.96 8.54
N GLU A 11 -5.40 18.29 8.60
CA GLU A 11 -4.22 19.05 8.15
C GLU A 11 -2.92 18.51 8.73
N LYS A 12 -2.95 18.00 9.97
CA LYS A 12 -1.77 17.40 10.62
C LYS A 12 -1.17 16.22 9.84
N TRP A 13 -1.97 15.56 9.00
CA TRP A 13 -1.55 14.42 8.18
C TRP A 13 -1.15 14.81 6.76
N HIS A 14 -1.49 15.99 6.24
CA HIS A 14 -1.32 16.36 4.82
C HIS A 14 0.10 16.11 4.32
N GLY A 15 1.09 16.71 4.98
CA GLY A 15 2.49 16.59 4.54
C GLY A 15 3.01 15.16 4.57
N ALA A 16 2.64 14.37 5.58
CA ALA A 16 3.04 12.97 5.66
C ALA A 16 2.32 12.10 4.63
N PHE A 17 1.04 12.37 4.40
CA PHE A 17 0.22 11.63 3.45
C PHE A 17 0.69 11.85 2.01
N ILE A 18 0.97 13.10 1.65
CA ILE A 18 1.51 13.47 0.32
C ILE A 18 2.84 12.77 0.10
N LYS A 19 3.78 12.89 1.04
CA LYS A 19 5.10 12.24 0.91
C LYS A 19 5.03 10.72 0.81
N LEU A 20 4.10 10.08 1.53
CA LEU A 20 3.86 8.63 1.38
C LEU A 20 3.29 8.30 0.01
N MET A 21 2.33 9.09 -0.48
CA MET A 21 1.74 8.91 -1.80
C MET A 21 2.79 9.06 -2.90
N GLU A 22 3.61 10.12 -2.86
CA GLU A 22 4.72 10.36 -3.79
C GLU A 22 5.74 9.22 -3.75
N ALA A 23 6.16 8.79 -2.55
CA ALA A 23 7.08 7.67 -2.40
C ALA A 23 6.52 6.37 -2.99
N ILE A 24 5.20 6.15 -2.97
CA ILE A 24 4.60 5.00 -3.65
C ILE A 24 4.55 5.24 -5.16
N ASP A 25 4.01 6.36 -5.62
CA ASP A 25 3.84 6.69 -7.04
C ASP A 25 5.15 6.61 -7.83
N GLU A 26 6.25 7.13 -7.27
CA GLU A 26 7.57 7.16 -7.92
C GLU A 26 8.24 5.79 -8.03
N ASN A 27 7.83 4.85 -7.17
CA ASN A 27 8.55 3.60 -6.95
C ASN A 27 7.70 2.37 -7.30
N LEU A 28 6.40 2.53 -7.51
CA LEU A 28 5.52 1.44 -7.89
C LEU A 28 5.81 0.99 -9.33
N PRO A 29 5.99 -0.32 -9.58
CA PRO A 29 6.17 -0.83 -10.94
C PRO A 29 5.00 -0.46 -11.86
N PRO A 30 5.22 -0.38 -13.19
CA PRO A 30 4.14 -0.10 -14.13
C PRO A 30 3.07 -1.19 -14.11
N GLY A 31 1.85 -0.83 -14.51
CA GLY A 31 0.71 -1.74 -14.66
C GLY A 31 -0.27 -1.75 -13.48
N PHE A 32 0.03 -1.05 -12.39
CA PHE A 32 -0.96 -0.71 -11.37
C PHE A 32 -1.65 0.60 -11.72
N GLU A 33 -2.95 0.69 -11.45
CA GLU A 33 -3.74 1.91 -11.62
C GLU A 33 -4.10 2.51 -10.27
N LYS A 34 -3.82 3.81 -10.13
CA LYS A 34 -4.15 4.61 -8.95
C LYS A 34 -5.58 5.14 -9.05
N SER A 35 -6.33 5.00 -7.96
CA SER A 35 -7.71 5.51 -7.87
C SER A 35 -8.03 5.95 -6.44
N ILE A 36 -9.16 6.66 -6.28
CA ILE A 36 -9.71 6.99 -4.96
C ILE A 36 -10.90 6.05 -4.72
N ASP A 37 -10.82 5.22 -3.68
CA ASP A 37 -11.92 4.35 -3.27
C ASP A 37 -12.12 4.43 -1.75
N ARG A 38 -13.38 4.54 -1.31
CA ARG A 38 -13.77 4.61 0.12
C ARG A 38 -12.88 5.55 0.96
N ASN A 39 -12.59 6.73 0.43
CA ASN A 39 -11.72 7.75 1.04
C ASN A 39 -10.27 7.28 1.28
N MET A 40 -9.73 6.47 0.37
CA MET A 40 -8.34 6.02 0.37
C MET A 40 -7.76 6.16 -1.04
N ILE A 41 -6.45 6.40 -1.13
CA ILE A 41 -5.73 6.19 -2.39
C ILE A 41 -5.49 4.69 -2.52
N THR A 42 -5.91 4.09 -3.62
CA THR A 42 -5.72 2.66 -3.89
C THR A 42 -4.94 2.45 -5.17
N TYR A 43 -4.15 1.38 -5.21
CA TYR A 43 -3.40 0.93 -6.37
C TYR A 43 -3.80 -0.51 -6.63
N ASN A 44 -4.36 -0.74 -7.81
CA ASN A 44 -4.96 -2.01 -8.18
C ASN A 44 -4.45 -2.47 -9.54
N VAL A 45 -4.44 -3.78 -9.78
CA VAL A 45 -4.24 -4.30 -11.13
C VAL A 45 -5.56 -4.14 -11.89
N PRO A 46 -5.57 -3.41 -13.02
CA PRO A 46 -6.80 -3.13 -13.73
C PRO A 46 -7.34 -4.38 -14.44
N LEU A 47 -8.65 -4.37 -14.71
CA LEU A 47 -9.32 -5.48 -15.41
C LEU A 47 -8.82 -5.67 -16.85
N THR A 48 -8.25 -4.63 -17.46
CA THR A 48 -7.59 -4.70 -18.77
C THR A 48 -6.36 -5.61 -18.74
N THR A 49 -5.59 -5.57 -17.65
CA THR A 49 -4.43 -6.43 -17.42
C THR A 49 -4.82 -7.78 -16.84
N TYR A 50 -5.77 -7.82 -15.90
CA TYR A 50 -6.24 -9.04 -15.24
C TYR A 50 -7.78 -9.16 -15.28
N PRO A 51 -8.35 -9.71 -16.37
CA PRO A 51 -9.80 -9.75 -16.58
C PRO A 51 -10.61 -10.56 -15.57
N LYS A 52 -9.97 -11.53 -14.90
CA LYS A 52 -10.63 -12.31 -13.82
C LYS A 52 -10.97 -11.43 -12.62
N GLY A 53 -10.21 -10.34 -12.41
CA GLY A 53 -10.42 -9.40 -11.31
C GLY A 53 -10.33 -10.05 -9.93
N TYR A 54 -10.84 -9.36 -8.92
CA TYR A 54 -10.85 -9.83 -7.55
C TYR A 54 -11.92 -10.92 -7.31
N HIS A 55 -11.52 -12.08 -6.78
CA HIS A 55 -12.36 -13.26 -6.56
C HIS A 55 -13.55 -13.02 -5.63
N VAL A 56 -13.46 -12.07 -4.68
CA VAL A 56 -14.54 -11.81 -3.71
C VAL A 56 -15.64 -10.95 -4.33
N THR A 57 -15.29 -10.04 -5.24
CA THR A 57 -16.26 -9.10 -5.83
C THR A 57 -16.09 -9.10 -7.34
N ARG A 58 -17.13 -9.58 -8.03
CA ARG A 58 -17.11 -9.70 -9.48
C ARG A 58 -16.90 -8.33 -10.13
N ASN A 59 -16.09 -8.30 -11.20
CA ASN A 59 -15.79 -7.12 -12.00
C ASN A 59 -15.13 -5.97 -11.21
N THR A 60 -14.40 -6.27 -10.14
CA THR A 60 -13.54 -5.27 -9.49
C THR A 60 -12.06 -5.56 -9.78
N PRO A 61 -11.24 -4.51 -9.98
CA PRO A 61 -9.78 -4.64 -10.09
C PRO A 61 -9.18 -5.46 -8.94
N LEU A 62 -8.04 -6.11 -9.19
CA LEU A 62 -7.35 -6.88 -8.16
C LEU A 62 -6.60 -5.93 -7.21
N PRO A 63 -6.98 -5.84 -5.93
CA PRO A 63 -6.36 -4.92 -4.98
C PRO A 63 -4.90 -5.28 -4.71
N PHE A 64 -4.04 -4.27 -4.60
CA PHE A 64 -2.64 -4.45 -4.23
C PHE A 64 -2.23 -3.59 -3.03
N LEU A 65 -2.45 -2.28 -3.10
CA LEU A 65 -2.03 -1.33 -2.07
C LEU A 65 -3.12 -0.29 -1.80
N ALA A 66 -3.27 0.13 -0.54
CA ALA A 66 -4.11 1.28 -0.20
C ALA A 66 -3.46 2.17 0.87
N LEU A 67 -3.48 3.48 0.66
CA LEU A 67 -3.05 4.51 1.61
C LEU A 67 -4.29 5.24 2.16
N ALA A 68 -4.49 5.09 3.47
CA ALA A 68 -5.72 5.49 4.16
C ALA A 68 -5.43 6.54 5.24
N PRO A 69 -6.01 7.75 5.15
CA PRO A 69 -5.94 8.75 6.20
C PRO A 69 -7.01 8.47 7.25
N GLN A 70 -6.61 7.88 8.38
CA GLN A 70 -7.52 7.62 9.50
C GLN A 70 -7.45 8.77 10.53
N LYS A 71 -8.51 8.93 11.33
CA LYS A 71 -8.61 10.01 12.33
C LYS A 71 -7.38 10.11 13.26
N ARG A 72 -6.79 8.97 13.62
CA ARG A 72 -5.68 8.86 14.60
C ARG A 72 -4.36 8.36 14.01
N HIS A 73 -4.33 7.95 12.75
CA HIS A 73 -3.12 7.42 12.11
C HIS A 73 -3.21 7.48 10.59
N ILE A 74 -2.09 7.37 9.91
CA ILE A 74 -2.07 6.98 8.49
C ILE A 74 -1.88 5.46 8.43
N GLY A 75 -2.71 4.78 7.64
CA GLY A 75 -2.64 3.34 7.40
C GLY A 75 -2.16 3.05 5.99
N LEU A 76 -1.17 2.18 5.85
CA LEU A 76 -0.75 1.61 4.56
C LEU A 76 -1.10 0.13 4.55
N TYR A 77 -2.05 -0.24 3.69
CA TYR A 77 -2.43 -1.62 3.42
C TYR A 77 -1.62 -2.12 2.24
N HIS A 78 -0.84 -3.18 2.43
CA HIS A 78 0.00 -3.75 1.39
C HIS A 78 -0.24 -5.26 1.29
N MET A 79 -0.89 -5.69 0.21
CA MET A 79 -1.29 -7.10 0.03
C MET A 79 -0.08 -8.00 -0.23
N GLY A 80 0.96 -7.50 -0.91
CA GLY A 80 2.22 -8.25 -1.10
C GLY A 80 2.91 -8.66 0.20
N ILE A 81 3.00 -7.77 1.20
CA ILE A 81 3.52 -8.13 2.55
C ILE A 81 2.67 -9.22 3.18
N TYR A 82 1.35 -9.13 3.04
CA TYR A 82 0.44 -10.09 3.64
C TYR A 82 0.56 -11.49 3.04
N SER A 83 0.81 -11.59 1.74
CA SER A 83 0.89 -12.86 1.01
C SER A 83 2.30 -13.46 0.93
N ASN A 84 3.36 -12.70 1.23
CA ASN A 84 4.75 -13.13 1.08
C ASN A 84 5.51 -13.04 2.41
N PRO A 85 5.71 -14.16 3.13
CA PRO A 85 6.43 -14.19 4.40
C PRO A 85 7.89 -13.69 4.31
N GLU A 86 8.58 -13.91 3.19
CA GLU A 86 9.95 -13.44 3.00
C GLU A 86 10.00 -11.92 2.86
N LEU A 87 9.05 -11.35 2.11
CA LEU A 87 8.91 -9.90 1.99
C LEU A 87 8.56 -9.24 3.33
N LEU A 88 7.65 -9.87 4.09
CA LEU A 88 7.32 -9.43 5.44
C LEU A 88 8.56 -9.43 6.35
N LYS A 89 9.34 -10.51 6.34
CA LYS A 89 10.56 -10.63 7.14
C LYS A 89 11.58 -9.55 6.78
N TRP A 90 11.87 -9.38 5.49
CA TRP A 90 12.76 -8.31 5.01
C TRP A 90 12.29 -6.94 5.49
N PHE A 91 11.00 -6.64 5.36
CA PHE A 91 10.47 -5.34 5.77
C PHE A 91 10.60 -5.12 7.28
N GLN A 92 10.37 -6.15 8.10
CA GLN A 92 10.53 -6.06 9.55
C GLN A 92 11.98 -5.78 9.96
N GLU A 93 12.94 -6.43 9.32
CA GLU A 93 14.37 -6.22 9.55
C GLU A 93 14.79 -4.81 9.13
N ALA A 94 14.47 -4.40 7.90
CA ALA A 94 14.79 -3.07 7.38
C ALA A 94 14.12 -1.94 8.18
N TYR A 95 12.88 -2.14 8.65
CA TYR A 95 12.19 -1.15 9.49
C TYR A 95 12.86 -1.00 10.85
N ALA A 96 13.30 -2.11 11.47
CA ALA A 96 13.99 -2.07 12.76
C ALA A 96 15.34 -1.34 12.69
N GLU A 97 16.02 -1.39 11.54
CA GLU A 97 17.26 -0.67 11.27
C GLU A 97 17.01 0.82 10.99
N ALA A 98 15.98 1.14 10.20
CA ALA A 98 15.73 2.50 9.73
C ALA A 98 14.93 3.37 10.72
N VAL A 99 14.14 2.76 11.62
CA VAL A 99 13.16 3.48 12.44
C VAL A 99 13.38 3.23 13.93
N PRO A 100 13.52 4.29 14.77
CA PRO A 100 13.80 4.14 16.19
C PRO A 100 12.62 3.58 17.01
N THR A 101 11.41 3.60 16.46
CA THR A 101 10.20 3.12 17.11
C THR A 101 9.80 1.75 16.58
N LYS A 102 9.19 0.92 17.43
CA LYS A 102 8.65 -0.38 17.02
C LYS A 102 7.66 -0.25 15.87
N LEU A 103 7.77 -1.15 14.89
CA LEU A 103 6.79 -1.31 13.81
C LEU A 103 5.39 -1.60 14.39
N ASN A 104 4.45 -0.71 14.10
CA ASN A 104 3.04 -0.90 14.43
C ASN A 104 2.31 -1.42 13.20
N MET A 105 2.02 -2.72 13.16
CA MET A 105 1.31 -3.32 12.04
C MET A 105 0.29 -4.38 12.46
N GLY A 106 -0.74 -4.57 11.62
CA GLY A 106 -1.56 -5.78 11.58
C GLY A 106 -1.04 -6.76 10.52
N LYS A 107 -1.90 -7.68 10.05
CA LYS A 107 -1.52 -8.68 9.03
C LYS A 107 -1.06 -8.05 7.70
N SER A 108 -1.72 -6.98 7.26
CA SER A 108 -1.46 -6.30 5.98
C SER A 108 -1.28 -4.79 6.12
N CYS A 109 -1.45 -4.25 7.33
CA CYS A 109 -1.63 -2.81 7.56
C CYS A 109 -0.53 -2.25 8.44
N ILE A 110 0.31 -1.37 7.90
CA ILE A 110 1.30 -0.59 8.64
C ILE A 110 0.61 0.69 9.12
N ARG A 111 0.84 1.12 10.37
CA ARG A 111 0.12 2.23 11.00
C ARG A 111 1.08 3.24 11.62
N TRP A 112 0.97 4.51 11.20
CA TRP A 112 1.70 5.63 11.79
C TRP A 112 0.78 6.55 12.57
N THR A 113 0.93 6.56 13.89
CA THR A 113 0.21 7.46 14.81
C THR A 113 0.94 8.80 15.04
N SER A 114 2.11 8.96 14.41
CA SER A 114 2.95 10.16 14.47
C SER A 114 3.68 10.33 13.13
N THR A 115 3.90 11.57 12.72
CA THR A 115 4.61 11.91 11.47
C THR A 115 6.14 11.97 11.63
N LYS A 116 6.65 11.89 12.87
CA LYS A 116 8.08 12.13 13.18
C LYS A 116 9.04 11.09 12.60
N HIS A 117 8.59 9.84 12.46
CA HIS A 117 9.46 8.70 12.12
C HIS A 117 8.86 7.84 11.00
N ILE A 118 8.21 8.47 10.02
CA ILE A 118 7.72 7.76 8.84
C ILE A 118 8.91 7.52 7.90
N PRO A 119 9.23 6.26 7.56
CA PRO A 119 10.38 5.95 6.70
C PRO A 119 9.98 6.01 5.22
N TYR A 120 9.85 7.21 4.66
CA TYR A 120 9.36 7.41 3.29
C TYR A 120 10.17 6.62 2.23
N GLU A 121 11.51 6.64 2.33
CA GLU A 121 12.40 5.91 1.43
C GLU A 121 12.15 4.39 1.48
N LEU A 122 12.04 3.82 2.68
CA LEU A 122 11.75 2.40 2.87
C LEU A 122 10.37 2.00 2.31
N ILE A 123 9.38 2.91 2.38
CA ILE A 123 8.06 2.68 1.74
C ILE A 123 8.17 2.69 0.21
N GLY A 124 9.01 3.56 -0.35
CA GLY A 124 9.35 3.50 -1.78
C GLY A 124 10.02 2.19 -2.15
N GLU A 125 11.02 1.74 -1.39
CA GLU A 125 11.67 0.45 -1.61
C GLU A 125 10.70 -0.73 -1.53
N LEU A 126 9.83 -0.74 -0.52
CA LEU A 126 8.79 -1.75 -0.36
C LEU A 126 7.89 -1.81 -1.61
N SER A 127 7.48 -0.65 -2.13
CA SER A 127 6.59 -0.54 -3.29
C SER A 127 7.21 -1.14 -4.57
N LYS A 128 8.54 -1.19 -4.68
CA LYS A 128 9.28 -1.82 -5.79
C LYS A 128 9.32 -3.34 -5.74
N LYS A 129 9.09 -3.96 -4.58
CA LYS A 129 9.43 -5.37 -4.35
C LYS A 129 8.55 -6.37 -5.09
N MET A 130 7.44 -5.93 -5.68
CA MET A 130 6.48 -6.82 -6.33
C MET A 130 5.93 -6.18 -7.61
N SER A 131 6.21 -6.82 -8.74
CA SER A 131 5.58 -6.45 -10.02
C SER A 131 4.12 -6.89 -10.08
N VAL A 132 3.39 -6.39 -11.08
CA VAL A 132 2.01 -6.79 -11.36
C VAL A 132 1.92 -8.29 -11.62
N GLU A 133 2.83 -8.86 -12.42
CA GLU A 133 2.85 -10.27 -12.77
C GLU A 133 3.11 -11.15 -11.55
N GLN A 134 4.06 -10.75 -10.71
CA GLN A 134 4.36 -11.43 -9.45
C GLN A 134 3.16 -11.39 -8.51
N TRP A 135 2.46 -10.26 -8.43
CA TRP A 135 1.27 -10.12 -7.62
C TRP A 135 0.12 -11.00 -8.11
N ILE A 136 -0.17 -10.99 -9.42
CA ILE A 136 -1.21 -11.85 -10.02
C ILE A 136 -0.89 -13.33 -9.74
N ALA A 137 0.35 -13.76 -9.95
CA ALA A 137 0.76 -15.16 -9.72
C ALA A 137 0.62 -15.57 -8.25
N ALA A 138 1.07 -14.72 -7.32
CA ALA A 138 0.91 -14.96 -5.88
C ALA A 138 -0.58 -15.05 -5.50
N TYR A 139 -1.40 -14.17 -6.05
CA TYR A 139 -2.83 -14.15 -5.80
C TYR A 139 -3.54 -15.39 -6.35
N GLU A 140 -3.25 -15.81 -7.57
CA GLU A 140 -3.83 -17.01 -8.18
C GLU A 140 -3.46 -18.28 -7.40
N ASN A 141 -2.25 -18.37 -6.86
CA ASN A 141 -1.83 -19.48 -6.01
C ASN A 141 -2.59 -19.55 -4.68
N GLU A 142 -2.95 -18.41 -4.09
CA GLU A 142 -3.71 -18.39 -2.83
C GLU A 142 -5.18 -18.77 -3.02
N ILE A 143 -5.80 -18.41 -4.15
CA ILE A 143 -7.22 -18.75 -4.40
C ILE A 143 -7.44 -20.20 -4.86
N GLN A 144 -6.38 -20.88 -5.30
CA GLN A 144 -6.45 -22.28 -5.75
C GLN A 144 -6.23 -23.30 -4.61
N LYS A 145 -5.84 -22.83 -3.43
CA LYS A 145 -5.75 -23.65 -2.20
C LYS A 145 -7.12 -23.90 -1.61
#